data_AF-A0A923Q4W7-F1
#
_entry.id   AF-A0A923Q4W7-F1
#
_cell.length_a   1.000
_cell.length_b   1.000
_cell.length_c   1.000
_cell.angle_alpha   90.00
_cell.angle_beta   90.00
_cell.angle_gamma   90.00
#
_symmetry.space_group_name_H-M   'P 1'
#
loop_
_entity.id
_entity.type
_entity.pdbx_description
1 polymer ?
#
loop_
_entity_poly.entity_id
_entity_poly.type
_entity_poly.pdbx_seq_one_letter_code
_entity_poly.pdbx_strand_id
1 'polypeptide(L)'
;MSGPDVVLSDPARLDAVRRLLRTSSPEGLDRLTRLAALLLRAPSAQVSLLSDEQHIAAGVGLAVEPQGSSPAADSLGAVTVALGGPLAVGDAV
;
A
#
# COMPACT_ATOMS: atom_id res chain seq x y z
N MET A 1 -16.88 5.63 -16.21
CA MET A 1 -15.90 5.04 -15.28
C MET A 1 -14.71 5.98 -15.24
N SER A 2 -14.49 6.71 -14.15
CA SER A 2 -13.26 7.50 -14.01
C SER A 2 -12.07 6.55 -13.90
N GLY A 3 -11.02 6.79 -14.69
CA GLY A 3 -9.83 5.94 -14.69
C GLY A 3 -9.01 6.03 -13.39
N PRO A 4 -8.05 5.11 -13.18
CA PRO A 4 -7.17 5.07 -12.01
C PRO A 4 -6.49 6.40 -11.68
N ASP A 5 -6.03 7.12 -12.71
CA ASP A 5 -5.39 8.43 -12.54
C ASP A 5 -6.30 9.44 -11.88
N VAL A 6 -7.61 9.38 -12.10
CA VAL A 6 -8.57 10.31 -11.48
C VAL A 6 -8.71 10.03 -9.98
N VAL A 7 -8.73 8.76 -9.59
CA VAL A 7 -8.81 8.36 -8.17
C VAL A 7 -7.50 8.66 -7.44
N LEU A 8 -6.36 8.37 -8.09
CA LEU A 8 -5.04 8.61 -7.52
C LEU A 8 -4.62 10.09 -7.53
N SER A 9 -5.28 10.92 -8.34
CA SER A 9 -5.05 12.38 -8.37
C SER A 9 -6.05 13.19 -7.53
N ASP A 10 -6.99 12.55 -6.83
CA ASP A 10 -7.93 13.25 -5.94
C ASP A 10 -7.18 14.06 -4.86
N PRO A 11 -7.31 15.40 -4.83
CA PRO A 11 -6.61 16.25 -3.87
C PRO A 11 -6.93 15.93 -2.40
N ALA A 12 -8.18 15.59 -2.10
CA ALA A 12 -8.60 15.29 -0.72
C ALA A 12 -7.96 13.98 -0.23
N ARG A 13 -7.84 12.99 -1.12
CA ARG A 13 -7.16 11.72 -0.83
C ARG A 13 -5.65 11.94 -0.64
N LEU A 14 -5.02 12.75 -1.50
CA LEU A 14 -3.59 13.07 -1.40
C LEU A 14 -3.26 13.79 -0.09
N ASP A 15 -4.09 14.72 0.36
CA ASP A 15 -3.91 15.37 1.66
C ASP A 15 -4.09 14.40 2.83
N ALA A 16 -5.02 13.45 2.72
CA ALA A 16 -5.16 12.38 3.70
C ALA A 16 -3.91 11.49 3.77
N VAL A 17 -3.32 11.11 2.62
CA VAL A 17 -2.05 10.37 2.55
C VAL A 17 -0.92 11.15 3.22
N ARG A 18 -0.73 12.43 2.87
CA ARG A 18 0.28 13.31 3.49
C ARG A 18 0.08 13.43 5.00
N ARG A 19 -1.16 13.51 5.46
CA ARG A 19 -1.48 13.55 6.89
C ARG A 19 -1.08 12.23 7.56
N LEU A 20 -1.47 11.09 6.98
CA LEU A 20 -1.15 9.76 7.50
C LEU A 20 0.35 9.51 7.56
N LEU A 21 1.12 9.95 6.57
CA LEU A 21 2.58 9.85 6.57
C LEU A 21 3.24 10.64 7.71
N ARG A 22 2.63 11.75 8.15
CA ARG A 22 3.13 12.54 9.30
C ARG A 22 2.69 11.98 10.64
N THR A 23 1.59 11.24 10.68
CA THR A 23 0.94 10.79 11.93
C THR A 23 1.00 9.29 12.13
N SER A 24 1.59 8.52 11.23
CA SER A 24 1.60 7.06 11.31
C SER A 24 2.30 6.63 12.59
N SER A 25 1.50 6.36 13.62
CA SER A 25 1.88 5.51 14.73
C SER A 25 1.81 4.09 14.18
N PRO A 26 2.96 3.44 13.92
CA PRO A 26 3.01 2.20 13.16
C PRO A 26 2.33 1.05 13.90
N GLU A 27 2.10 1.16 15.21
CA GLU A 27 1.63 0.04 16.05
C GLU A 27 0.30 -0.56 15.57
N GLY A 28 -0.68 0.26 15.19
CA GLY A 28 -1.97 -0.24 14.70
C GLY A 28 -1.83 -0.96 13.35
N LEU A 29 -1.05 -0.39 12.43
CA LEU A 29 -0.81 -0.96 11.10
C LEU A 29 0.11 -2.18 11.17
N ASP A 30 1.07 -2.22 12.10
CA ASP A 30 1.96 -3.35 12.35
C ASP A 30 1.18 -4.55 12.91
N ARG A 31 0.22 -4.31 13.81
CA ARG A 31 -0.68 -5.38 14.28
C ARG A 31 -1.54 -5.91 13.13
N LEU A 32 -2.02 -5.03 12.25
CA LEU A 32 -2.81 -5.41 11.08
C LEU A 32 -2.00 -6.26 10.11
N THR A 33 -0.78 -5.85 9.76
CA THR A 33 0.09 -6.62 8.84
C THR A 33 0.46 -7.97 9.44
N ARG A 34 0.80 -8.02 10.74
CA ARG A 34 1.04 -9.30 11.44
C ARG A 34 -0.19 -10.22 11.41
N LEU A 35 -1.38 -9.69 11.70
CA LEU A 35 -2.61 -10.48 11.66
C LEU A 35 -2.90 -11.01 10.26
N ALA A 36 -2.77 -10.17 9.23
CA ALA A 36 -2.98 -10.56 7.84
C ALA A 36 -2.02 -11.68 7.42
N ALA A 37 -0.72 -11.55 7.74
CA ALA A 37 0.27 -12.59 7.45
C ALA A 37 -0.07 -13.92 8.15
N LEU A 38 -0.51 -13.86 9.42
CA LEU A 38 -0.91 -15.06 10.17
C LEU A 38 -2.16 -15.74 9.57
N LEU A 39 -3.19 -14.97 9.25
CA LEU A 39 -4.45 -15.51 8.71
C LEU A 39 -4.26 -16.11 7.32
N LEU A 40 -3.45 -15.47 6.47
CA LEU A 40 -3.19 -15.91 5.11
C LEU A 40 -2.03 -16.91 5.01
N ARG A 41 -1.32 -17.17 6.11
CA ARG A 41 -0.06 -17.94 6.14
C ARG A 41 0.95 -17.43 5.11
N ALA A 42 0.96 -16.11 4.91
CA ALA A 42 1.85 -15.45 3.97
C ALA A 42 3.20 -15.17 4.63
N PRO A 43 4.32 -15.28 3.90
CA PRO A 43 5.65 -14.98 4.44
C PRO A 43 5.80 -13.48 4.77
N SER A 44 5.01 -12.62 4.14
CA SER A 44 5.02 -11.18 4.35
C SER A 44 3.64 -10.56 4.15
N ALA A 45 3.43 -9.38 4.73
CA ALA A 45 2.27 -8.53 4.51
C ALA A 45 2.66 -7.07 4.72
N GLN A 46 2.04 -6.15 3.97
CA GLN A 46 2.32 -4.73 4.08
C GLN A 46 1.06 -3.87 3.91
N VAL A 47 1.14 -2.65 4.42
CA VAL A 47 0.21 -1.57 4.12
C VAL A 47 0.97 -0.50 3.37
N SER A 48 0.47 -0.16 2.18
CA SER A 48 1.04 0.88 1.32
C SER A 48 0.10 2.06 1.22
N LEU A 49 0.65 3.27 1.36
CA LEU A 49 -0.04 4.52 1.09
C LEU A 49 0.37 4.99 -0.31
N LEU A 50 -0.61 5.38 -1.13
CA LEU A 50 -0.40 5.71 -2.54
C LEU A 50 -0.69 7.18 -2.80
N SER A 51 0.33 7.92 -3.24
CA SER A 51 0.25 9.20 -3.94
C SER A 51 0.80 9.02 -5.37
N ASP A 52 1.52 10.02 -5.89
CA ASP A 52 2.50 9.88 -6.97
C ASP A 52 3.58 8.82 -6.65
N GLU A 53 3.89 8.65 -5.38
CA GLU A 53 4.76 7.61 -4.86
C GLU A 53 3.97 6.60 -4.01
N GLN A 54 4.44 5.37 -3.99
CA GLN A 54 4.07 4.37 -3.00
C GLN A 54 5.00 4.49 -1.80
N HIS A 55 4.42 4.62 -0.61
CA HIS A 55 5.12 4.54 0.67
C HIS A 55 4.67 3.30 1.44
N ILE A 56 5.60 2.50 1.95
CA ILE A 56 5.27 1.39 2.84
C ILE A 56 5.11 1.95 4.26
N ALA A 57 3.87 1.99 4.75
CA ALA A 57 3.55 2.55 6.07
C ALA A 57 3.72 1.53 7.21
N ALA A 58 3.61 0.24 6.91
CA ALA A 58 3.86 -0.85 7.84
C ALA A 58 4.12 -2.16 7.07
N GLY A 59 4.87 -3.07 7.68
CA GLY A 59 5.16 -4.36 7.07
C GLY A 59 5.69 -5.40 8.04
N VAL A 60 5.51 -6.66 7.68
CA VAL A 60 6.11 -7.82 8.36
C VAL A 60 6.71 -8.74 7.31
N GLY A 61 7.88 -9.32 7.60
CA GLY A 61 8.55 -10.28 6.69
C GLY A 61 9.04 -9.67 5.37
N LEU A 62 9.23 -8.35 5.31
CA LEU A 62 9.75 -7.68 4.12
C LEU A 62 11.26 -7.91 3.98
N ALA A 63 11.72 -8.17 2.76
CA ALA A 63 13.14 -8.47 2.48
C ALA A 63 14.04 -7.23 2.59
N VAL A 64 13.47 -6.03 2.44
CA VAL A 64 14.15 -4.74 2.62
C VAL A 64 13.35 -3.97 3.67
N GLU A 65 14.05 -3.28 4.56
CA GLU A 65 13.42 -2.38 5.53
C GLU A 65 12.42 -1.45 4.82
N PRO A 66 11.22 -1.23 5.37
CA PRO A 66 10.13 -0.49 4.70
C PRO A 66 10.43 0.99 4.43
N GLN A 67 11.64 1.47 4.77
CA GLN A 67 12.08 2.83 4.54
C GLN A 67 12.49 3.04 3.08
N GLY A 68 11.49 3.20 2.23
CA GLY A 68 11.66 3.61 0.83
C GLY A 68 10.34 4.01 0.20
N SER A 69 10.41 4.89 -0.79
CA SER A 69 9.32 5.14 -1.71
C SER A 69 9.66 4.59 -3.10
N SER A 70 8.63 4.17 -3.82
CA SER A 70 8.74 3.79 -5.24
C SER A 70 7.70 4.57 -6.04
N PRO A 71 7.89 4.82 -7.34
CA PRO A 71 6.83 5.40 -8.16
C PRO A 71 5.55 4.57 -8.05
N ALA A 72 4.39 5.21 -7.89
CA ALA A 72 3.12 4.49 -7.79
C ALA A 72 2.83 3.70 -9.08
N ALA A 73 3.28 4.20 -10.23
CA ALA A 73 3.16 3.53 -11.53
C ALA A 73 3.83 2.15 -11.56
N ASP A 74 4.88 1.94 -10.76
CA ASP A 74 5.63 0.67 -10.70
C ASP A 74 5.06 -0.29 -9.64
N SER A 75 3.95 0.07 -9.00
CA SER A 75 3.38 -0.66 -7.86
C SER A 75 2.13 -1.48 -8.21
N LEU A 76 2.02 -2.69 -7.65
CA LEU A 76 0.78 -3.47 -7.69
C LEU A 76 -0.38 -2.80 -6.93
N GLY A 77 -0.07 -1.91 -5.97
CA GLY A 77 -1.05 -1.12 -5.26
C GLY A 77 -1.85 -0.19 -6.19
N ALA A 78 -1.18 0.47 -7.14
CA ALA A 78 -1.85 1.31 -8.13
C ALA A 78 -2.79 0.51 -9.04
N VAL A 79 -2.38 -0.70 -9.45
CA VAL A 79 -3.23 -1.62 -10.22
C VAL A 79 -4.48 -2.02 -9.41
N THR A 80 -4.31 -2.31 -8.12
CA THR A 80 -5.43 -2.66 -7.23
C THR A 80 -6.43 -1.50 -7.09
N VAL A 81 -5.93 -0.27 -6.95
CA VAL A 81 -6.80 0.92 -6.92
C VAL A 81 -7.53 1.11 -8.26
N ALA A 82 -6.84 0.90 -9.38
CA ALA A 82 -7.45 0.97 -10.72
C ALA A 82 -8.62 0.01 -10.89
N LEU A 83 -8.47 -1.20 -10.36
CA LEU A 83 -9.49 -2.25 -10.44
C LEU A 83 -10.68 -1.99 -9.52
N GLY A 84 -10.50 -1.16 -8.47
CA GLY A 84 -11.54 -0.90 -7.46
C GLY A 84 -11.89 -2.14 -6.62
N GLY A 85 -10.99 -3.12 -6.56
CA GLY A 85 -11.23 -4.42 -5.92
C GLY A 85 -9.94 -5.23 -5.71
N PRO A 86 -10.04 -6.41 -5.07
CA PRO A 86 -8.88 -7.23 -4.77
C PRO A 86 -8.19 -7.74 -6.04
N LEU A 87 -6.86 -7.70 -6.05
CA LEU A 87 -6.01 -8.27 -7.10
C LEU A 87 -5.28 -9.50 -6.57
N ALA A 88 -5.41 -10.63 -7.26
CA ALA A 88 -4.62 -11.83 -7.01
C ALA A 88 -3.68 -12.06 -8.20
N VAL A 89 -2.38 -12.04 -7.95
CA VAL A 89 -1.34 -12.35 -8.94
C VAL A 89 -0.93 -13.81 -8.76
N GLY A 90 -1.15 -14.63 -9.78
CA GLY A 90 -0.87 -16.07 -9.71
C GLY A 90 0.63 -16.39 -9.78
N ASP A 91 1.39 -15.60 -10.53
CA ASP A 91 2.84 -15.68 -10.62
C ASP A 91 3.41 -14.29 -10.91
N ALA A 92 4.44 -13.90 -10.15
CA ALA A 92 5.11 -12.61 -10.24
C ALA A 92 6.58 -12.87 -10.58
N VAL A 93 6.84 -13.08 -11.87
CA VAL A 93 8.16 -13.32 -12.46
C VAL A 93 8.80 -12.04 -12.99
#